data_AF-A0A8J7J8N4-F1
#
_entry.id   AF-A0A8J7J8N4-F1
#
_cell.length_a   1.000
_cell.length_b   1.000
_cell.length_c   1.000
_cell.angle_alpha   90.00
_cell.angle_beta   90.00
_cell.angle_gamma   90.00
#
_symmetry.space_group_name_H-M   'P 1'
#
loop_
_entity.id
_entity.type
_entity.pdbx_description
1 polymer ?
#
loop_
_entity_poly.entity_id
_entity_poly.type
_entity_poly.pdbx_seq_one_letter_code
_entity_poly.pdbx_strand_id
1 'polypeptide(L)'
;MEAAMDQGQSLFHDRLRRLGEKHRALARGSRAQMRPDGLIVLTPKRGIQPPSLRPLATVLLIVLLYKAFLIASLGTAGYDERVTRLQAGKAVERAGAVLMQADPISATLARAMVIDLQ
;
A
#
# COMPACT_ATOMS: atom_id res chain seq x y z
N MET A 1 20.80 46.97 -3.45
CA MET A 1 22.02 46.15 -3.66
C MET A 1 22.05 44.93 -2.75
N GLU A 2 21.65 45.05 -1.48
CA GLU A 2 21.61 43.94 -0.50
C GLU A 2 20.69 42.78 -0.91
N ALA A 3 19.47 43.05 -1.36
CA ALA A 3 18.52 42.03 -1.82
C ALA A 3 19.00 41.22 -3.05
N ALA A 4 19.86 41.78 -3.90
CA ALA A 4 20.41 41.08 -5.07
C ALA A 4 21.56 40.13 -4.69
N MET A 5 22.36 40.49 -3.68
CA MET A 5 23.40 39.61 -3.14
C MET A 5 22.80 38.42 -2.38
N ASP A 6 21.73 38.64 -1.63
CA ASP A 6 20.99 37.59 -0.91
C ASP A 6 20.35 36.55 -1.86
N GLN A 7 19.77 37.02 -2.98
CA GLN A 7 19.28 36.15 -4.05
C GLN A 7 20.40 35.31 -4.69
N GLY A 8 21.59 35.89 -4.89
CA GLY A 8 22.75 35.17 -5.41
C GLY A 8 23.22 34.04 -4.48
N GLN A 9 23.27 34.32 -3.17
CA GLN A 9 23.69 33.35 -2.16
C GLN A 9 22.68 32.19 -2.04
N SER A 10 21.38 32.48 -1.99
CA SER A 10 20.34 31.44 -1.93
C SER A 10 20.33 30.52 -3.16
N LEU A 11 20.47 31.08 -4.36
CA LEU A 11 20.58 30.30 -5.61
C LEU A 11 21.82 29.40 -5.61
N PHE A 12 22.94 29.89 -5.07
CA PHE A 12 24.16 29.11 -4.94
C PHE A 12 24.00 27.94 -3.96
N HIS A 13 23.41 28.19 -2.79
CA HIS A 13 23.09 27.16 -1.81
C HIS A 13 22.14 26.09 -2.36
N ASP A 14 21.13 26.49 -3.14
CA ASP A 14 20.24 25.55 -3.80
C ASP A 14 20.96 24.66 -4.81
N ARG A 15 21.91 25.21 -5.59
CA ARG A 15 22.75 24.43 -6.51
C ARG A 15 23.64 23.45 -5.75
N LEU A 16 24.27 23.89 -4.66
CA LEU A 16 25.08 23.01 -3.81
C LEU A 16 24.26 21.85 -3.24
N ARG A 17 23.03 22.13 -2.77
CA ARG A 17 22.11 21.10 -2.27
C ARG A 17 21.79 20.07 -3.35
N ARG A 18 21.40 20.53 -4.55
CA ARG A 18 21.08 19.65 -5.69
C ARG A 18 22.29 18.82 -6.13
N LEU A 19 23.49 19.42 -6.12
CA LEU A 19 24.72 18.72 -6.46
C LEU A 19 25.03 17.60 -5.43
N GLY A 20 24.90 17.91 -4.13
CA GLY A 20 25.09 16.94 -3.06
C GLY A 20 24.04 15.81 -3.08
N GLU A 21 22.79 16.10 -3.42
CA GLU A 21 21.74 15.10 -3.63
C GLU A 21 22.05 14.20 -4.83
N LYS A 22 22.48 14.76 -5.96
CA LYS A 22 22.87 14.01 -7.16
C LYS A 22 24.08 13.09 -6.88
N HIS A 23 25.08 13.59 -6.16
CA HIS A 23 26.25 12.81 -5.79
C HIS A 23 25.87 11.63 -4.87
N ARG A 24 25.06 11.88 -3.84
CA ARG A 24 24.52 10.82 -2.96
C ARG A 24 23.68 9.80 -3.74
N ALA A 25 22.90 10.24 -4.72
CA ALA A 25 22.09 9.35 -5.56
C ALA A 25 22.96 8.45 -6.45
N LEU A 26 24.03 9.00 -7.05
CA LEU A 26 25.00 8.23 -7.85
C LEU A 26 25.78 7.23 -6.99
N ALA A 27 26.16 7.61 -5.77
CA ALA A 27 26.87 6.76 -4.82
C ALA A 27 26.04 5.53 -4.35
N ARG A 28 24.71 5.66 -4.25
CA ARG A 28 23.80 4.55 -3.91
C ARG A 28 23.58 3.55 -5.04
N GLY A 29 23.99 3.88 -6.26
CA GLY A 29 23.81 3.02 -7.43
C GLY A 29 23.61 3.83 -8.71
N SER A 30 24.38 3.49 -9.73
CA SER A 30 24.36 4.18 -11.02
C SER A 30 24.18 3.17 -12.14
N ARG A 31 23.52 3.60 -13.22
CA ARG A 31 23.49 2.86 -14.48
C ARG A 31 24.29 3.66 -15.51
N ALA A 32 25.25 3.00 -16.15
CA ALA A 32 25.96 3.57 -17.28
C ALA A 32 24.99 3.60 -18.48
N GLN A 33 24.78 4.78 -19.06
CA GLN A 33 24.05 4.95 -20.31
C GLN A 33 24.97 5.62 -21.32
N MET A 34 25.12 4.99 -22.48
CA MET A 34 25.86 5.57 -23.60
C MET A 34 24.95 6.56 -24.31
N ARG A 35 25.38 7.82 -24.38
CA ARG A 35 24.69 8.85 -25.15
C ARG A 35 25.04 8.71 -26.65
N PRO A 36 24.22 9.30 -27.55
CA PRO A 36 24.47 9.25 -28.99
C PRO A 36 25.81 9.89 -29.42
N ASP A 37 26.40 10.73 -28.56
CA ASP A 37 27.71 11.37 -28.74
C ASP A 37 28.89 10.47 -28.34
N GLY A 38 28.63 9.23 -27.95
CA GLY A 38 29.66 8.28 -27.51
C GLY A 38 30.08 8.44 -26.05
N LEU A 39 29.50 9.40 -25.30
CA LEU A 39 29.83 9.61 -23.90
C LEU A 39 29.07 8.62 -22.99
N ILE A 40 29.80 7.96 -22.09
CA ILE A 40 29.21 7.14 -21.03
C ILE A 40 28.80 8.05 -19.87
N VAL A 41 27.50 8.23 -19.67
CA VAL A 41 26.96 9.04 -18.57
C VAL A 41 26.40 8.13 -17.48
N LEU A 42 26.85 8.36 -16.25
CA LEU A 42 26.30 7.72 -15.06
C LEU A 42 24.98 8.41 -14.69
N THR A 43 23.89 7.67 -14.81
CA THR A 43 22.57 8.15 -14.38
C THR A 43 22.21 7.44 -13.07
N PRO A 44 21.77 8.17 -12.03
CA PRO A 44 21.39 7.55 -10.76
C PRO A 44 20.26 6.56 -11.02
N LYS A 45 20.42 5.33 -10.53
CA LYS A 45 19.38 4.32 -10.62
C LYS A 45 18.25 4.77 -9.71
N ARG A 46 17.14 5.27 -10.28
CA ARG A 46 15.92 5.58 -9.52
C ARG A 46 15.53 4.32 -8.75
N GLY A 47 15.63 4.38 -7.42
CA GLY A 47 15.20 3.29 -6.56
C GLY A 47 13.72 3.05 -6.84
N ILE A 48 13.36 1.80 -7.10
CA ILE A 48 11.95 1.40 -7.09
C ILE A 48 11.50 1.61 -5.66
N GLN A 49 10.63 2.59 -5.42
CA GLN A 49 10.04 2.74 -4.10
C GLN A 49 9.23 1.48 -3.80
N PRO A 50 9.35 0.89 -2.60
CA PRO A 50 8.52 -0.25 -2.26
C PRO A 50 7.05 0.15 -2.38
N PRO A 51 6.17 -0.72 -2.92
CA PRO A 51 4.76 -0.43 -2.99
C PRO A 51 4.22 -0.17 -1.58
N SER A 52 3.39 0.87 -1.43
CA SER A 52 2.76 1.16 -0.15
C SER A 52 1.71 0.08 0.15
N LEU A 53 1.77 -0.53 1.34
CA LEU A 53 0.78 -1.52 1.80
C LEU A 53 -0.52 -0.88 2.33
N ARG A 54 -0.59 0.45 2.40
CA ARG A 54 -1.76 1.20 2.89
C ARG A 54 -3.07 0.85 2.15
N PRO A 55 -3.15 0.91 0.81
CA PRO A 55 -4.38 0.57 0.09
C PRO A 55 -4.82 -0.88 0.32
N LEU A 56 -3.86 -1.81 0.44
CA LEU A 56 -4.16 -3.21 0.73
C LEU A 56 -4.83 -3.37 2.09
N ALA A 57 -4.32 -2.70 3.12
CA ALA A 57 -4.91 -2.70 4.45
C ALA A 57 -6.33 -2.11 4.48
N THR A 58 -6.57 -1.02 3.72
CA THR A 58 -7.90 -0.41 3.60
C THR A 58 -8.92 -1.35 2.97
N VAL A 59 -8.56 -2.03 1.88
CA VAL A 59 -9.44 -3.01 1.23
C VAL A 59 -9.78 -4.16 2.19
N LEU A 60 -8.78 -4.67 2.90
CA LEU A 60 -8.96 -5.79 3.83
C LEU A 60 -9.88 -5.42 5.01
N LEU A 61 -9.76 -4.20 5.53
CA LEU A 61 -10.64 -3.66 6.56
C LEU A 61 -12.10 -3.58 6.09
N ILE A 62 -12.33 -3.05 4.89
CA ILE A 62 -13.69 -2.92 4.31
C ILE A 62 -14.34 -4.31 4.16
N VAL A 63 -13.59 -5.29 3.65
CA VAL A 63 -14.08 -6.66 3.49
C VAL A 63 -14.45 -7.28 4.85
N LEU A 64 -13.63 -7.05 5.87
CA LEU A 64 -13.87 -7.60 7.20
C LEU A 64 -15.08 -6.96 7.88
N LEU A 65 -15.24 -5.63 7.75
CA LEU A 65 -16.43 -4.92 8.23
C LEU A 65 -17.70 -5.39 7.51
N TYR A 66 -17.64 -5.58 6.20
CA TYR A 66 -18.76 -6.11 5.42
C TYR A 66 -19.14 -7.53 5.86
N LYS A 67 -18.15 -8.40 6.11
CA LYS A 67 -18.35 -9.77 6.63
C LYS A 67 -18.99 -9.73 8.02
N ALA A 68 -18.50 -8.87 8.92
CA ALA A 68 -19.07 -8.69 10.26
C ALA A 68 -20.51 -8.18 10.22
N PHE A 69 -20.81 -7.22 9.34
CA PHE A 69 -22.16 -6.71 9.12
C PHE A 69 -23.11 -7.81 8.61
N LEU A 70 -22.67 -8.66 7.68
CA LEU A 70 -23.46 -9.80 7.20
C LEU A 70 -23.75 -10.81 8.31
N ILE A 71 -22.76 -11.13 9.16
CA ILE A 71 -22.96 -12.04 10.30
C ILE A 71 -23.93 -11.43 11.32
N ALA A 72 -23.78 -10.14 11.63
CA ALA A 72 -24.64 -9.44 12.59
C ALA A 72 -26.09 -9.29 12.10
N SER A 73 -26.29 -9.09 10.79
CA SER A 73 -27.63 -8.92 10.21
C SER A 73 -28.38 -10.25 9.97
N LEU A 74 -27.68 -11.35 9.64
CA LEU A 74 -28.31 -12.65 9.36
C LEU A 74 -28.29 -13.62 10.56
N GLY A 75 -27.48 -13.34 11.57
CA GLY A 75 -27.19 -14.29 12.65
C GLY A 75 -26.25 -15.42 12.23
N THR A 76 -25.56 -16.02 13.19
CA THR A 76 -24.55 -17.06 12.97
C THR A 76 -25.08 -18.29 12.23
N ALA A 77 -26.32 -18.69 12.49
CA ALA A 77 -26.95 -19.85 11.86
C ALA A 77 -27.25 -19.66 10.35
N GLY A 78 -27.67 -18.46 9.94
CA GLY A 78 -27.91 -18.15 8.52
C GLY A 78 -26.62 -17.90 7.73
N TYR A 79 -25.53 -17.55 8.43
CA TYR A 79 -24.21 -17.36 7.84
C TYR A 79 -23.57 -18.71 7.46
N ASP A 80 -23.58 -19.68 8.36
CA ASP A 80 -23.00 -21.00 8.12
C ASP A 80 -23.69 -21.72 6.95
N GLU A 81 -25.02 -21.67 6.86
CA GLU A 81 -25.78 -22.31 5.77
C GLU A 81 -25.44 -21.72 4.39
N ARG A 82 -25.17 -20.41 4.31
CA ARG A 82 -24.76 -19.74 3.07
C ARG A 82 -23.33 -20.07 2.69
N VAL A 83 -22.42 -20.18 3.66
CA VAL A 83 -21.03 -20.62 3.42
C VAL A 83 -21.04 -22.06 2.90
N THR A 84 -21.86 -22.96 3.45
CA THR A 84 -22.02 -24.33 2.94
C THR A 84 -22.57 -24.34 1.51
N ARG A 85 -23.53 -23.45 1.19
CA ARG A 85 -24.09 -23.31 -0.16
C ARG A 85 -23.08 -22.75 -1.18
N LEU A 86 -22.21 -21.83 -0.77
CA LEU A 86 -21.12 -21.26 -1.57
C LEU A 86 -20.03 -22.30 -1.90
N GLN A 87 -19.75 -23.24 -0.98
CA GLN A 87 -18.81 -24.35 -1.23
C GLN A 87 -19.33 -25.32 -2.31
N ALA A 88 -20.65 -25.50 -2.40
CA ALA A 88 -21.29 -26.35 -3.40
C ALA A 88 -21.40 -25.68 -4.80
N GLY A 89 -21.06 -24.40 -4.92
CA GLY A 89 -21.19 -23.59 -6.13
C GLY A 89 -20.07 -23.72 -7.17
N LYS A 90 -20.08 -22.81 -8.15
CA LYS A 90 -19.10 -22.64 -9.25
C LYS A 90 -17.74 -22.13 -8.73
N ALA A 91 -16.70 -22.13 -9.59
CA ALA A 91 -15.33 -21.78 -9.20
C ALA A 91 -15.19 -20.41 -8.50
N VAL A 92 -15.94 -19.40 -8.94
CA VAL A 92 -15.98 -18.06 -8.32
C VAL A 92 -16.66 -18.09 -6.94
N GLU A 93 -17.69 -18.92 -6.78
CA GLU A 93 -18.44 -19.10 -5.53
C GLU A 93 -17.62 -19.87 -4.48
N ARG A 94 -16.84 -20.87 -4.92
CA ARG A 94 -15.86 -21.58 -4.06
C ARG A 94 -14.72 -20.68 -3.59
N ALA A 95 -14.24 -19.77 -4.45
CA ALA A 95 -13.26 -18.76 -4.05
C ALA A 95 -13.83 -17.82 -2.98
N GLY A 96 -15.11 -17.44 -3.10
CA GLY A 96 -15.84 -16.71 -2.06
C GLY A 96 -15.98 -17.51 -0.75
N ALA A 97 -16.21 -18.83 -0.84
CA ALA A 97 -16.30 -19.71 0.33
C ALA A 97 -14.98 -19.84 1.10
N VAL A 98 -13.85 -19.92 0.39
CA VAL A 98 -12.51 -19.95 1.02
C VAL A 98 -12.22 -18.62 1.71
N LEU A 99 -12.59 -17.48 1.11
CA LEU A 99 -12.47 -16.16 1.74
C LEU A 99 -13.43 -15.96 2.92
N MET A 100 -14.56 -16.66 2.92
CA MET A 100 -15.57 -16.62 3.99
C MET A 100 -15.35 -17.64 5.11
N GLN A 101 -14.40 -18.58 5.02
CA GLN A 101 -14.07 -19.44 6.16
C GLN A 101 -13.77 -18.60 7.41
N ALA A 102 -14.23 -19.07 8.56
CA ALA A 102 -14.20 -18.35 9.82
C ALA A 102 -12.74 -18.10 10.24
N ASP A 103 -12.23 -16.91 9.93
CA ASP A 103 -10.93 -16.46 10.41
C ASP A 103 -11.05 -16.12 11.90
N PRO A 104 -10.13 -16.62 12.76
CA PRO A 104 -10.17 -16.37 14.21
C PRO A 104 -10.11 -14.87 14.55
N ILE A 105 -9.57 -14.04 13.66
CA ILE A 105 -9.53 -12.58 13.78
C ILE A 105 -10.91 -11.94 13.59
N SER A 106 -11.74 -12.47 12.68
CA SER A 106 -13.10 -11.97 12.48
C SER A 106 -14.01 -12.34 13.66
N ALA A 107 -13.81 -13.51 14.26
CA ALA A 107 -14.58 -13.95 15.43
C ALA A 107 -14.31 -13.10 16.68
N THR A 108 -13.06 -12.65 16.90
CA THR A 108 -12.72 -11.77 18.02
C THR A 108 -13.27 -10.35 17.84
N LEU A 109 -13.25 -9.81 16.62
CA LEU A 109 -13.83 -8.51 16.31
C LEU A 109 -15.37 -8.50 16.42
N ALA A 110 -16.04 -9.58 16.01
CA ALA A 110 -17.47 -9.74 16.21
C ALA A 110 -17.86 -9.73 17.70
N ARG A 111 -17.05 -10.39 18.54
CA ARG A 111 -17.27 -10.38 20.00
C ARG A 111 -17.09 -9.00 20.61
N ALA A 112 -16.16 -8.20 20.10
CA ALA A 112 -15.96 -6.82 20.55
C ALA A 112 -17.13 -5.89 20.19
N MET A 113 -17.71 -6.02 18.99
CA MET A 113 -18.87 -5.21 18.58
C MET A 113 -20.16 -5.55 19.32
N VAL A 114 -20.35 -6.81 19.74
CA VAL A 114 -21.52 -7.23 20.52
C VAL A 114 -21.48 -6.69 21.96
N ILE A 115 -20.29 -6.50 22.53
CA ILE A 115 -20.11 -5.95 23.89
C ILE A 115 -20.44 -4.45 23.95
N ASP A 116 -20.26 -3.72 22.84
CA ASP A 116 -20.54 -2.27 22.74
C ASP A 116 -22.04 -1.94 22.55
N LEU A 117 -22.89 -2.96 22.40
CA LEU A 117 -24.33 -2.82 22.13
C LEU A 117 -25.23 -3.30 23.29
N GLN A 118 -24.66 -3.53 24.48
CA GLN A 118 -25.38 -3.77 25.75
C GLN A 118 -25.14 -2.63 26.74
#